data_AF-A0A178B6G5-F1
#
_entry.id   AF-A0A178B6G5-F1
#
_cell.length_a   1.000
_cell.length_b   1.000
_cell.length_c   1.000
_cell.angle_alpha   90.00
_cell.angle_beta   90.00
_cell.angle_gamma   90.00
#
_symmetry.space_group_name_H-M   'P 1'
#
loop_
_entity.id
_entity.type
_entity.pdbx_description
1 polymer ?
#
loop_
_entity_poly.entity_id
_entity_poly.type
_entity_poly.pdbx_seq_one_letter_code
_entity_poly.pdbx_strand_id
1 'polypeptide(L)'
;MKPVLSHFAAHTIPTISSSPMAYASWRETIPVIAAPHSYVLHGILAVGCLHLATNTNVASEKEDYQTMAATHMNMKIAQYREDVQNVSTTNAEALFTFSTMFTIFVHSTSKKERRDTFELLDRTNVSTEDHQKLVLDLAQGICRVFRSIRGVLLILVPCWHHIRNGSLGPIVERDWWPSPIPVTVEELEHDQRLRNLEKMWARPERSYEYFFDTLARALKSLRETSTLVSRLATLTSPGQSLSHEDFDWTSIVHFITELPFEFMTLLEQQCMEAWVLMAHYALLPSKIESSWWLDGWAVDMFRTSALAIGEDNWDWIVWPATVLGIELDELRVRHVSD
;
A
#
# COMPACT_ATOMS: atom_id res chain seq x y z
N MET A 1 -15.54 23.11 7.07
CA MET A 1 -15.66 21.90 7.94
C MET A 1 -16.96 21.14 7.73
N LYS A 2 -18.16 21.69 8.00
CA LYS A 2 -19.44 20.93 7.86
C LYS A 2 -19.63 20.23 6.50
N PRO A 3 -19.39 20.88 5.34
CA PRO A 3 -19.54 20.20 4.04
C PRO A 3 -18.60 19.00 3.86
N VAL A 4 -17.35 19.13 4.30
CA VAL A 4 -16.35 18.06 4.23
C VAL A 4 -16.70 16.88 5.12
N LEU A 5 -17.23 17.14 6.33
CA LEU A 5 -17.68 16.05 7.23
C LEU A 5 -18.89 15.30 6.66
N SER A 6 -19.85 16.03 6.09
CA SER A 6 -20.98 15.42 5.40
C SER A 6 -20.53 14.59 4.19
N HIS A 7 -19.57 15.10 3.40
CA HIS A 7 -18.98 14.36 2.28
C HIS A 7 -18.20 13.13 2.76
N PHE A 8 -17.45 13.26 3.85
CA PHE A 8 -16.71 12.15 4.44
C PHE A 8 -17.67 11.01 4.81
N ALA A 9 -18.70 11.33 5.58
CA ALA A 9 -19.68 10.34 6.04
C ALA A 9 -20.49 9.70 4.90
N ALA A 10 -20.94 10.50 3.91
CA ALA A 10 -21.83 10.03 2.87
C ALA A 10 -21.12 9.37 1.68
N HIS A 11 -19.94 9.85 1.31
CA HIS A 11 -19.27 9.44 0.07
C HIS A 11 -17.88 8.86 0.29
N THR A 12 -17.18 9.23 1.37
CA THR A 12 -15.79 8.77 1.57
C THR A 12 -15.71 7.44 2.31
N ILE A 13 -16.44 7.28 3.43
CA ILE A 13 -16.47 6.02 4.20
C ILE A 13 -16.78 4.80 3.31
N PRO A 14 -17.79 4.83 2.40
CA PRO A 14 -18.04 3.70 1.50
C PRO A 14 -16.80 3.27 0.71
N THR A 15 -16.03 4.22 0.19
CA THR A 15 -14.87 3.96 -0.70
C THR A 15 -13.63 3.44 0.01
N ILE A 16 -13.55 3.58 1.34
CA ILE A 16 -12.39 3.15 2.15
C ILE A 16 -12.73 1.95 3.04
N SER A 17 -13.98 1.48 3.02
CA SER A 17 -14.42 0.32 3.79
C SER A 17 -14.13 -0.96 3.01
N SER A 18 -13.77 -2.04 3.71
CA SER A 18 -13.45 -3.34 3.09
C SER A 18 -14.65 -4.29 3.02
N SER A 19 -15.76 -3.96 3.69
CA SER A 19 -16.99 -4.73 3.69
C SER A 19 -18.17 -3.86 4.14
N PRO A 20 -19.42 -4.30 3.91
CA PRO A 20 -20.61 -3.62 4.44
C PRO A 20 -20.61 -3.48 5.98
N MET A 21 -20.06 -4.48 6.68
CA MET A 21 -19.95 -4.43 8.15
C MET A 21 -18.89 -3.42 8.61
N ALA A 22 -17.75 -3.35 7.92
CA ALA A 22 -16.73 -2.33 8.18
C ALA A 22 -17.27 -0.92 7.91
N TYR A 23 -18.05 -0.76 6.84
CA TYR A 23 -18.73 0.51 6.53
C TYR A 23 -19.67 0.96 7.64
N ALA A 24 -20.55 0.06 8.13
CA ALA A 24 -21.45 0.36 9.23
C ALA A 24 -20.69 0.75 10.51
N SER A 25 -19.66 -0.03 10.86
CA SER A 25 -18.79 0.23 12.01
C SER A 25 -18.10 1.60 11.90
N TRP A 26 -17.49 1.94 10.77
CA TRP A 26 -16.87 3.25 10.58
C TRP A 26 -17.88 4.40 10.74
N ARG A 27 -19.03 4.28 10.08
CA ARG A 27 -20.06 5.33 10.06
C ARG A 27 -20.62 5.63 11.45
N GLU A 28 -20.84 4.61 12.26
CA GLU A 28 -21.40 4.74 13.61
C GLU A 28 -20.36 5.21 14.63
N THR A 29 -19.14 4.69 14.53
CA THR A 29 -18.11 4.87 15.56
C THR A 29 -17.35 6.18 15.42
N ILE A 30 -17.07 6.64 14.19
CA ILE A 30 -16.23 7.82 13.94
C ILE A 30 -16.74 9.08 14.67
N PRO A 31 -18.04 9.44 14.66
CA PRO A 31 -18.52 10.62 15.37
C PRO A 31 -18.26 10.56 16.88
N VAL A 32 -18.41 9.38 17.49
CA VAL A 32 -18.21 9.14 18.92
C VAL A 32 -16.73 9.27 19.28
N ILE A 33 -15.84 8.69 18.47
CA ILE A 33 -14.39 8.77 18.66
C ILE A 33 -13.85 10.18 18.42
N ALA A 34 -14.33 10.87 17.38
CA ALA A 34 -13.82 12.17 16.97
C ALA A 34 -14.19 13.31 17.93
N ALA A 35 -15.29 13.17 18.67
CA ALA A 35 -15.75 14.19 19.62
C ALA A 35 -14.73 14.50 20.75
N PRO A 36 -14.18 13.50 21.47
CA PRO A 36 -13.13 13.72 22.46
C PRO A 36 -11.71 13.80 21.87
N HIS A 37 -11.48 13.28 20.66
CA HIS A 37 -10.14 13.19 20.07
C HIS A 37 -9.99 14.11 18.84
N SER A 38 -9.55 15.35 19.07
CA SER A 38 -9.44 16.35 18.00
C SER A 38 -8.54 15.92 16.83
N TYR A 39 -7.51 15.10 17.07
CA TYR A 39 -6.67 14.57 15.99
C TYR A 39 -7.47 13.69 15.02
N VAL A 40 -8.41 12.88 15.50
CA VAL A 40 -9.29 12.07 14.65
C VAL A 40 -10.16 12.95 13.76
N LEU A 41 -10.75 14.01 14.31
CA LEU A 41 -11.53 14.98 13.55
C LEU A 41 -10.71 15.59 12.39
N HIS A 42 -9.47 15.95 12.67
CA HIS A 42 -8.57 16.50 11.65
C HIS A 42 -8.14 15.45 10.62
N GLY A 43 -7.93 14.19 11.02
CA GLY A 43 -7.65 13.07 10.11
C GLY A 43 -8.79 12.81 9.13
N ILE A 44 -10.04 12.74 9.60
CA ILE A 44 -11.21 12.51 8.72
C ILE A 44 -11.47 13.71 7.79
N LEU A 45 -11.21 14.95 8.26
CA LEU A 45 -11.29 16.13 7.41
C LEU A 45 -10.22 16.10 6.31
N ALA A 46 -8.99 15.67 6.63
CA ALA A 46 -7.92 15.58 5.66
C ALA A 46 -8.25 14.56 4.56
N VAL A 47 -8.69 13.36 4.93
CA VAL A 47 -9.09 12.32 3.97
C VAL A 47 -10.33 12.75 3.17
N GLY A 48 -11.31 13.40 3.81
CA GLY A 48 -12.48 13.94 3.12
C GLY A 48 -12.12 15.01 2.07
N CYS A 49 -11.14 15.87 2.36
CA CYS A 49 -10.62 16.83 1.39
C CYS A 49 -9.92 16.12 0.22
N LEU A 50 -9.10 15.10 0.48
CA LEU A 50 -8.44 14.34 -0.59
C LEU A 50 -9.45 13.64 -1.51
N HIS A 51 -10.51 13.07 -0.95
CA HIS A 51 -11.57 12.46 -1.74
C HIS A 51 -12.41 13.49 -2.53
N LEU A 52 -12.58 14.71 -2.03
CA LEU A 52 -13.15 15.81 -2.83
C LEU A 52 -12.21 16.21 -3.98
N ALA A 53 -10.90 16.23 -3.73
CA ALA A 53 -9.88 16.55 -4.73
C ALA A 53 -9.84 15.54 -5.89
N THR A 54 -10.26 14.28 -5.67
CA THR A 54 -10.39 13.28 -6.74
C THR A 54 -11.68 13.41 -7.53
N ASN A 55 -12.72 14.03 -6.95
CA ASN A 55 -14.05 14.10 -7.55
C ASN A 55 -14.32 15.44 -8.26
N THR A 56 -13.42 16.43 -8.14
CA THR A 56 -13.47 17.68 -8.90
C THR A 56 -12.70 17.58 -10.21
N ASN A 57 -13.25 18.19 -11.26
CA ASN A 57 -12.59 18.35 -12.57
C ASN A 57 -11.84 19.69 -12.69
N VAL A 58 -11.93 20.56 -11.67
CA VAL A 58 -11.33 21.89 -11.69
C VAL A 58 -9.94 21.83 -11.02
N ALA A 59 -8.89 22.14 -11.79
CA ALA A 59 -7.51 22.01 -11.32
C ALA A 59 -7.19 22.84 -10.07
N SER A 60 -7.70 24.08 -9.99
CA SER A 60 -7.50 24.95 -8.82
C SER A 60 -8.20 24.41 -7.57
N GLU A 61 -9.43 23.92 -7.69
CA GLU A 61 -10.15 23.32 -6.55
C GLU A 61 -9.44 22.06 -6.03
N LYS A 62 -8.89 21.26 -6.94
CA LYS A 62 -8.10 20.08 -6.58
C LYS A 62 -6.89 20.47 -5.73
N GLU A 63 -6.16 21.51 -6.12
CA GLU A 63 -5.01 22.03 -5.36
C GLU A 63 -5.42 22.62 -4.01
N ASP A 64 -6.53 23.35 -3.96
CA ASP A 64 -7.10 23.89 -2.72
C ASP A 64 -7.43 22.77 -1.74
N TYR A 65 -8.14 21.72 -2.19
CA TYR A 65 -8.47 20.58 -1.33
C TYR A 65 -7.24 19.80 -0.88
N GLN A 66 -6.22 19.65 -1.73
CA GLN A 66 -4.95 19.03 -1.36
C GLN A 66 -4.24 19.85 -0.26
N THR A 67 -4.23 21.17 -0.38
CA THR A 67 -3.65 22.10 0.61
C THR A 67 -4.42 22.05 1.92
N MET A 68 -5.75 22.02 1.87
CA MET A 68 -6.60 21.86 3.04
C MET A 68 -6.35 20.51 3.74
N ALA A 69 -6.18 19.43 2.97
CA ALA A 69 -5.87 18.11 3.52
C ALA A 69 -4.55 18.12 4.29
N ALA A 70 -3.48 18.66 3.68
CA ALA A 70 -2.17 18.78 4.32
C ALA A 70 -2.23 19.64 5.59
N THR A 71 -2.96 20.76 5.54
CA THR A 71 -3.18 21.62 6.70
C THR A 71 -3.83 20.86 7.84
N HIS A 72 -4.97 20.20 7.58
CA HIS A 72 -5.66 19.44 8.62
C HIS A 72 -4.82 18.30 9.18
N MET A 73 -4.11 17.53 8.35
CA MET A 73 -3.27 16.45 8.84
C MET A 73 -2.15 16.97 9.76
N ASN A 74 -1.51 18.08 9.38
CA ASN A 74 -0.41 18.67 10.15
C ASN A 74 -0.85 19.35 11.45
N MET A 75 -2.11 19.79 11.57
CA MET A 75 -2.61 20.47 12.78
C MET A 75 -2.45 19.65 14.06
N LYS A 76 -2.60 18.32 13.97
CA LYS A 76 -2.67 17.44 15.15
C LYS A 76 -1.79 16.19 15.09
N ILE A 77 -0.96 16.05 14.06
CA ILE A 77 -0.02 14.92 13.96
C ILE A 77 0.97 14.88 15.13
N ALA A 78 1.38 16.03 15.67
CA ALA A 78 2.25 16.11 16.84
C ALA A 78 1.56 15.53 18.09
N GLN A 79 0.29 15.89 18.31
CA GLN A 79 -0.50 15.33 19.41
C GLN A 79 -0.68 13.82 19.26
N TYR A 80 -1.02 13.34 18.05
CA TYR A 80 -1.09 11.90 17.78
C TYR A 80 0.24 11.18 18.09
N ARG A 81 1.39 11.77 17.73
CA ARG A 81 2.72 11.20 17.99
C ARG A 81 3.05 11.11 19.48
N GLU A 82 2.50 11.99 20.30
CA GLU A 82 2.61 11.93 21.76
C GLU A 82 1.70 10.83 22.31
N ASP A 83 0.44 10.81 21.89
CA ASP A 83 -0.57 9.86 22.37
C ASP A 83 -0.21 8.40 22.00
N VAL A 84 0.38 8.17 20.82
CA VAL A 84 0.78 6.82 20.37
C VAL A 84 1.96 6.25 21.16
N GLN A 85 2.72 7.07 21.89
CA GLN A 85 3.75 6.57 22.82
C GLN A 85 3.14 5.88 24.05
N ASN A 86 1.88 6.18 24.35
CA ASN A 86 1.14 5.65 25.50
C ASN A 86 -0.18 5.02 25.04
N VAL A 87 -0.08 3.96 24.22
CA VAL A 87 -1.25 3.20 23.76
C VAL A 87 -1.93 2.52 24.95
N SER A 88 -3.24 2.73 25.10
CA SER A 88 -4.07 2.14 26.13
C SER A 88 -5.46 1.80 25.58
N THR A 89 -6.24 1.04 26.34
CA THR A 89 -7.63 0.74 25.97
C THR A 89 -8.54 1.97 25.94
N THR A 90 -8.13 3.14 26.45
CA THR A 90 -8.96 4.35 26.41
C THR A 90 -8.74 5.17 25.14
N ASN A 91 -7.58 5.02 24.47
CA ASN A 91 -7.24 5.79 23.27
C ASN A 91 -6.99 4.91 22.02
N ALA A 92 -6.93 3.59 22.16
CA ALA A 92 -6.57 2.67 21.09
C ALA A 92 -7.46 2.80 19.84
N GLU A 93 -8.78 2.87 19.99
CA GLU A 93 -9.70 3.02 18.86
C GLU A 93 -9.50 4.37 18.14
N ALA A 94 -9.23 5.44 18.89
CA ALA A 94 -8.95 6.76 18.34
C ALA A 94 -7.62 6.81 17.60
N LEU A 95 -6.57 6.24 18.21
CA LEU A 95 -5.24 6.11 17.59
C LEU A 95 -5.31 5.28 16.32
N PHE A 96 -6.02 4.15 16.35
CA PHE A 96 -6.22 3.29 15.18
C PHE A 96 -6.96 4.02 14.07
N THR A 97 -8.06 4.70 14.41
CA THR A 97 -8.84 5.50 13.44
C THR A 97 -7.97 6.54 12.76
N PHE A 98 -7.21 7.33 13.54
CA PHE A 98 -6.30 8.32 12.97
C PHE A 98 -5.18 7.69 12.13
N SER A 99 -4.59 6.59 12.59
CA SER A 99 -3.51 5.90 11.87
C SER A 99 -3.98 5.38 10.50
N THR A 100 -5.21 4.88 10.42
CA THR A 100 -5.84 4.49 9.15
C THR A 100 -6.04 5.71 8.23
N MET A 101 -6.57 6.82 8.75
CA MET A 101 -6.69 8.06 7.97
C MET A 101 -5.33 8.62 7.52
N PHE A 102 -4.32 8.52 8.37
CA PHE A 102 -2.95 8.94 8.08
C PHE A 102 -2.34 8.08 6.98
N THR A 103 -2.57 6.77 6.99
CA THR A 103 -2.11 5.85 5.94
C THR A 103 -2.71 6.21 4.58
N ILE A 104 -4.02 6.46 4.52
CA ILE A 104 -4.70 6.89 3.29
C ILE A 104 -4.10 8.22 2.80
N PHE A 105 -3.93 9.19 3.72
CA PHE A 105 -3.33 10.48 3.39
C PHE A 105 -1.90 10.37 2.83
N VAL A 106 -1.02 9.58 3.48
CA VAL A 106 0.36 9.38 3.02
C VAL A 106 0.35 8.74 1.63
N HIS A 107 -0.51 7.75 1.40
CA HIS A 107 -0.60 7.10 0.10
C HIS A 107 -1.07 8.09 -0.99
N SER A 108 -2.16 8.83 -0.75
CA SER A 108 -2.72 9.78 -1.73
C SER A 108 -1.78 10.94 -2.05
N THR A 109 -1.06 11.46 -1.05
CA THR A 109 -0.10 12.57 -1.27
C THR A 109 1.17 12.10 -1.96
N SER A 110 1.65 10.89 -1.65
CA SER A 110 2.81 10.28 -2.31
C SER A 110 2.59 10.04 -3.81
N LYS A 111 1.33 9.90 -4.26
CA LYS A 111 1.00 9.71 -5.68
C LYS A 111 1.44 10.89 -6.55
N LYS A 112 1.28 12.13 -6.08
CA LYS A 112 1.72 13.30 -6.82
C LYS A 112 3.25 13.33 -6.90
N GLU A 113 3.92 13.14 -5.77
CA GLU A 113 5.39 13.11 -5.70
C GLU A 113 5.98 12.06 -6.66
N ARG A 114 5.45 10.83 -6.67
CA ARG A 114 5.93 9.77 -7.59
C ARG A 114 5.71 10.13 -9.05
N ARG A 115 4.55 10.69 -9.39
CA ARG A 115 4.26 11.12 -10.77
C ARG A 115 5.26 12.16 -11.23
N ASP A 116 5.49 13.20 -10.42
CA ASP A 116 6.44 14.26 -10.74
C ASP A 116 7.86 13.67 -10.91
N THR A 117 8.25 12.70 -10.08
CA THR A 117 9.54 11.99 -10.22
C THR A 117 9.63 11.13 -11.49
N PHE A 118 8.57 10.41 -11.86
CA PHE A 118 8.53 9.68 -13.14
C PHE A 118 8.60 10.62 -14.35
N GLU A 119 7.88 11.74 -14.32
CA GLU A 119 7.95 12.76 -15.38
C GLU A 119 9.35 13.37 -15.52
N LEU A 120 10.12 13.45 -14.43
CA LEU A 120 11.53 13.86 -14.47
C LEU A 120 12.41 12.78 -15.09
N LEU A 121 12.21 11.51 -14.72
CA LEU A 121 12.94 10.36 -15.27
C LEU A 121 12.72 10.16 -16.77
N ASP A 122 11.50 10.43 -17.25
CA ASP A 122 11.14 10.28 -18.66
C ASP A 122 11.77 11.38 -19.56
N ARG A 123 12.48 12.37 -18.97
CA ARG A 123 13.21 13.41 -19.73
C ARG A 123 14.53 12.85 -20.26
N THR A 124 14.83 13.17 -21.53
CA THR A 124 15.99 12.61 -22.25
C THR A 124 17.37 13.07 -21.76
N ASN A 125 17.45 14.07 -20.87
CA ASN A 125 18.72 14.73 -20.52
C ASN A 125 19.09 14.57 -19.03
N VAL A 126 18.58 13.54 -18.37
CA VAL A 126 18.91 13.27 -16.95
C VAL A 126 20.28 12.59 -16.87
N SER A 127 21.18 13.13 -16.05
CA SER A 127 22.49 12.50 -15.81
C SER A 127 22.33 11.15 -15.10
N THR A 128 23.33 10.26 -15.21
CA THR A 128 23.28 8.96 -14.51
C THR A 128 23.14 9.10 -12.99
N GLU A 129 23.81 10.09 -12.40
CA GLU A 129 23.73 10.37 -10.95
C GLU A 129 22.34 10.87 -10.56
N ASP A 130 21.76 11.79 -11.32
CA ASP A 130 20.40 12.28 -11.09
C ASP A 130 19.37 11.16 -11.27
N HIS A 131 19.57 10.29 -12.26
CA HIS A 131 18.70 9.13 -12.48
C HIS A 131 18.69 8.21 -11.25
N GLN A 132 19.87 7.83 -10.75
CA GLN A 132 19.99 7.00 -9.55
C GLN A 132 19.32 7.64 -8.33
N LYS A 133 19.48 8.96 -8.16
CA LYS A 133 18.83 9.70 -7.08
C LYS A 133 17.31 9.69 -7.21
N LEU A 134 16.76 9.93 -8.40
CA LEU A 134 15.32 9.89 -8.63
C LEU A 134 14.74 8.49 -8.36
N VAL A 135 15.44 7.42 -8.75
CA VAL A 135 15.05 6.04 -8.43
C VAL A 135 15.09 5.79 -6.92
N LEU A 136 16.09 6.32 -6.22
CA LEU A 136 16.16 6.25 -4.76
C LEU A 136 15.00 7.01 -4.09
N ASP A 137 14.63 8.18 -4.61
CA ASP A 137 13.50 8.97 -4.12
C ASP A 137 12.17 8.19 -4.28
N LEU A 138 11.98 7.50 -5.41
CA LEU A 138 10.82 6.60 -5.62
C LEU A 138 10.82 5.44 -4.61
N ALA A 139 11.97 4.79 -4.42
CA ALA A 139 12.15 3.70 -3.46
C ALA A 139 11.79 4.13 -2.02
N GLN A 140 12.32 5.28 -1.59
CA GLN A 140 12.01 5.86 -0.28
C GLN A 140 10.53 6.23 -0.14
N GLY A 141 9.92 6.75 -1.21
CA GLY A 141 8.48 7.04 -1.26
C GLY A 141 7.63 5.79 -1.02
N ILE A 142 8.00 4.67 -1.63
CA ILE A 142 7.35 3.37 -1.41
C ILE A 142 7.54 2.90 0.05
N CYS A 143 8.77 2.94 0.56
CA CYS A 143 9.06 2.53 1.93
C CYS A 143 8.32 3.40 2.96
N ARG A 144 8.12 4.70 2.69
CA ARG A 144 7.33 5.60 3.55
C ARG A 144 5.87 5.16 3.67
N VAL A 145 5.24 4.76 2.56
CA VAL A 145 3.87 4.20 2.54
C VAL A 145 3.82 2.89 3.34
N PHE A 146 4.80 2.01 3.16
CA PHE A 146 4.88 0.75 3.92
C PHE A 146 5.01 0.99 5.42
N ARG A 147 5.84 1.95 5.83
CA ARG A 147 5.97 2.35 7.23
C ARG A 147 4.68 2.93 7.80
N SER A 148 3.93 3.74 7.05
CA SER A 148 2.64 4.26 7.55
C SER A 148 1.64 3.13 7.81
N ILE A 149 1.57 2.16 6.91
CA ILE A 149 0.71 0.96 7.08
C ILE A 149 1.14 0.18 8.31
N ARG A 150 2.44 -0.13 8.43
CA ARG A 150 2.97 -0.88 9.57
C ARG A 150 2.89 -0.14 10.89
N GLY A 151 2.87 1.19 10.88
CA GLY A 151 2.67 2.01 12.07
C GLY A 151 1.35 1.71 12.80
N VAL A 152 0.34 1.22 12.08
CA VAL A 152 -0.93 0.74 12.65
C VAL A 152 -0.70 -0.42 13.64
N LEU A 153 0.32 -1.25 13.43
CA LEU A 153 0.63 -2.39 14.30
C LEU A 153 1.09 -1.97 15.70
N LEU A 154 1.65 -0.78 15.87
CA LEU A 154 1.98 -0.22 17.19
C LEU A 154 0.75 -0.07 18.08
N ILE A 155 -0.44 0.00 17.48
CA ILE A 155 -1.73 0.14 18.17
C ILE A 155 -2.45 -1.21 18.19
N LEU A 156 -2.53 -1.89 17.04
CA LEU A 156 -3.25 -3.15 16.92
C LEU A 156 -2.65 -4.26 17.77
N VAL A 157 -1.33 -4.44 17.78
CA VAL A 157 -0.69 -5.56 18.50
C VAL A 157 -0.95 -5.48 20.02
N PRO A 158 -0.68 -4.36 20.72
CA PRO A 158 -0.91 -4.30 22.17
C PRO A 158 -2.39 -4.23 22.56
N CYS A 159 -3.28 -3.77 21.66
CA CYS A 159 -4.70 -3.58 21.95
C CYS A 159 -5.63 -4.47 21.12
N TRP A 160 -5.11 -5.57 20.55
CA TRP A 160 -5.84 -6.43 19.61
C TRP A 160 -7.19 -6.87 20.16
N HIS A 161 -7.20 -7.48 21.35
CA HIS A 161 -8.42 -7.96 21.98
C HIS A 161 -9.42 -6.85 22.29
N HIS A 162 -8.93 -5.66 22.63
CA HIS A 162 -9.80 -4.52 22.93
C HIS A 162 -10.45 -3.98 21.66
N ILE A 163 -9.66 -3.73 20.60
CA ILE A 163 -10.17 -3.22 19.31
C ILE A 163 -11.08 -4.26 18.64
N ARG A 164 -10.69 -5.54 18.64
CA ARG A 164 -11.48 -6.62 18.04
C ARG A 164 -12.85 -6.80 18.71
N ASN A 165 -12.90 -6.70 20.04
CA ASN A 165 -14.17 -6.83 20.79
C ASN A 165 -14.93 -5.51 20.91
N GLY A 166 -14.35 -4.40 20.44
CA GLY A 166 -14.92 -3.06 20.49
C GLY A 166 -15.75 -2.73 19.25
N SER A 167 -16.04 -1.44 19.08
CA SER A 167 -16.89 -0.95 17.97
C SER A 167 -16.21 -1.09 16.61
N LEU A 168 -14.87 -1.16 16.59
CA LEU A 168 -14.07 -1.32 15.38
C LEU A 168 -13.78 -2.80 15.03
N GLY A 169 -14.33 -3.77 15.76
CA GLY A 169 -14.15 -5.20 15.50
C GLY A 169 -14.37 -5.62 14.03
N PRO A 170 -15.50 -5.23 13.40
CA PRO A 170 -15.76 -5.56 11.99
C PRO A 170 -14.73 -5.03 10.99
N ILE A 171 -13.93 -4.02 11.37
CA ILE A 171 -12.88 -3.46 10.52
C ILE A 171 -11.61 -4.30 10.58
N VAL A 172 -11.28 -4.90 11.72
CA VAL A 172 -10.01 -5.60 11.95
C VAL A 172 -10.11 -7.13 11.92
N GLU A 173 -11.30 -7.69 12.14
CA GLU A 173 -11.50 -9.14 12.22
C GLU A 173 -11.35 -9.84 10.86
N ARG A 174 -10.49 -10.86 10.81
CA ARG A 174 -10.16 -11.62 9.58
C ARG A 174 -10.16 -13.14 9.77
N ASP A 175 -10.76 -13.65 10.85
CA ASP A 175 -10.86 -15.10 11.14
C ASP A 175 -11.61 -15.89 10.04
N TRP A 176 -12.39 -15.19 9.21
CA TRP A 176 -13.13 -15.76 8.08
C TRP A 176 -12.28 -15.94 6.82
N TRP A 177 -11.05 -15.38 6.75
CA TRP A 177 -10.19 -15.53 5.58
C TRP A 177 -9.87 -17.00 5.30
N PRO A 178 -9.89 -17.43 4.03
CA PRO A 178 -9.55 -18.79 3.69
C PRO A 178 -8.07 -19.06 3.96
N SER A 179 -7.73 -20.30 4.29
CA SER A 179 -6.33 -20.71 4.35
C SER A 179 -5.64 -20.45 3.00
N PRO A 180 -4.41 -19.91 2.98
CA PRO A 180 -3.69 -19.59 1.75
C PRO A 180 -3.08 -20.85 1.13
N ILE A 181 -3.92 -21.80 0.76
CA ILE A 181 -3.55 -23.06 0.14
C ILE A 181 -3.95 -22.99 -1.34
N PRO A 182 -3.00 -23.09 -2.29
CA PRO A 182 -3.32 -23.07 -3.71
C PRO A 182 -4.06 -24.36 -4.08
N VAL A 183 -5.20 -24.22 -4.76
CA VAL A 183 -6.06 -25.37 -5.14
C VAL A 183 -6.36 -25.42 -6.63
N THR A 184 -6.33 -24.30 -7.34
CA THR A 184 -6.51 -24.29 -8.80
C THR A 184 -5.18 -24.50 -9.52
N VAL A 185 -5.24 -24.94 -10.79
CA VAL A 185 -4.04 -25.07 -11.64
C VAL A 185 -3.32 -23.74 -11.77
N GLU A 186 -4.07 -22.65 -11.99
CA GLU A 186 -3.53 -21.30 -12.09
C GLU A 186 -2.82 -20.84 -10.80
N GLU A 187 -3.41 -21.14 -9.63
CA GLU A 187 -2.80 -20.84 -8.33
C GLU A 187 -1.51 -21.63 -8.10
N LEU A 188 -1.48 -22.91 -8.48
CA LEU A 188 -0.30 -23.76 -8.38
C LEU A 188 0.82 -23.29 -9.30
N GLU A 189 0.49 -22.90 -10.54
CA GLU A 189 1.45 -22.34 -11.49
C GLU A 189 2.02 -21.01 -10.99
N HIS A 190 1.18 -20.13 -10.45
CA HIS A 190 1.61 -18.87 -9.83
C HIS A 190 2.52 -19.13 -8.63
N ASP A 191 2.12 -19.99 -7.67
CA ASP A 191 2.97 -20.35 -6.52
C ASP A 191 4.33 -20.89 -6.96
N GLN A 192 4.35 -21.74 -7.99
CA GLN A 192 5.58 -22.30 -8.53
C GLN A 192 6.48 -21.23 -9.17
N ARG A 193 5.92 -20.24 -9.88
CA ARG A 193 6.67 -19.09 -10.40
C ARG A 193 7.32 -18.30 -9.27
N LEU A 194 6.57 -17.96 -8.23
CA LEU A 194 7.12 -17.24 -7.06
C LEU A 194 8.18 -18.07 -6.34
N ARG A 195 7.94 -19.36 -6.11
CA ARG A 195 8.91 -20.25 -5.47
C ARG A 195 10.24 -20.29 -6.23
N ASN A 196 10.21 -20.20 -7.56
CA ASN A 196 11.43 -20.18 -8.37
C ASN A 196 12.31 -18.95 -8.13
N LEU A 197 11.78 -17.85 -7.56
CA LEU A 197 12.55 -16.66 -7.22
C LEU A 197 13.63 -16.93 -6.15
N GLU A 198 13.44 -17.95 -5.32
CA GLU A 198 14.44 -18.36 -4.32
C GLU A 198 15.80 -18.72 -4.96
N LYS A 199 15.80 -19.12 -6.23
CA LYS A 199 17.03 -19.44 -6.99
C LYS A 199 17.97 -18.24 -7.17
N MET A 200 17.48 -17.00 -6.98
CA MET A 200 18.32 -15.80 -7.02
C MET A 200 19.42 -15.83 -5.93
N TRP A 201 19.09 -16.37 -4.75
CA TRP A 201 20.00 -16.43 -3.61
C TRP A 201 20.35 -17.86 -3.15
N ALA A 202 19.48 -18.85 -3.40
CA ALA A 202 19.70 -20.25 -3.03
C ALA A 202 20.29 -21.07 -4.20
N ARG A 203 21.50 -20.72 -4.65
CA ARG A 203 22.23 -21.46 -5.70
C ARG A 203 23.63 -21.89 -5.24
N PRO A 204 24.16 -23.04 -5.71
CA PRO A 204 25.42 -23.60 -5.19
C PRO A 204 26.63 -22.66 -5.30
N GLU A 205 26.64 -21.77 -6.30
CA GLU A 205 27.75 -20.87 -6.60
C GLU A 205 27.74 -19.59 -5.76
N ARG A 206 26.66 -19.31 -5.03
CA ARG A 206 26.52 -18.09 -4.23
C ARG A 206 26.73 -18.40 -2.76
N SER A 207 27.66 -17.68 -2.13
CA SER A 207 27.85 -17.75 -0.68
C SER A 207 26.62 -17.25 0.06
N TYR A 208 26.29 -17.90 1.17
CA TYR A 208 25.16 -17.51 2.01
C TYR A 208 25.41 -16.14 2.66
N GLU A 209 24.40 -15.29 2.64
CA GLU A 209 24.37 -13.99 3.29
C GLU A 209 23.15 -13.91 4.22
N TYR A 210 23.28 -13.33 5.41
CA TYR A 210 22.22 -13.33 6.42
C TYR A 210 20.90 -12.69 5.96
N PHE A 211 20.95 -11.73 5.03
CA PHE A 211 19.72 -11.12 4.53
C PHE A 211 18.88 -12.07 3.65
N PHE A 212 19.42 -13.22 3.24
CA PHE A 212 18.65 -14.25 2.53
C PHE A 212 17.52 -14.81 3.38
N ASP A 213 17.66 -14.87 4.71
CA ASP A 213 16.57 -15.28 5.60
C ASP A 213 15.42 -14.26 5.58
N THR A 214 15.75 -12.97 5.45
CA THR A 214 14.76 -11.90 5.31
C THR A 214 14.05 -11.98 3.96
N LEU A 215 14.78 -12.26 2.88
CA LEU A 215 14.20 -12.51 1.55
C LEU A 215 13.32 -13.76 1.54
N ALA A 216 13.75 -14.87 2.17
CA ALA A 216 12.97 -16.10 2.25
C ALA A 216 11.66 -15.91 3.02
N ARG A 217 11.67 -15.16 4.13
CA ARG A 217 10.45 -14.79 4.87
C ARG A 217 9.52 -13.93 4.02
N ALA A 218 10.05 -12.90 3.36
CA ALA A 218 9.26 -12.04 2.47
C ALA A 218 8.66 -12.83 1.29
N LEU A 219 9.42 -13.73 0.68
CA LEU A 219 8.95 -14.60 -0.39
C LEU A 219 7.83 -15.54 0.09
N LYS A 220 7.97 -16.11 1.29
CA LYS A 220 6.91 -16.92 1.90
C LYS A 220 5.62 -16.09 2.07
N SER A 221 5.72 -14.90 2.67
CA SER A 221 4.56 -14.02 2.85
C SER A 221 3.93 -13.59 1.52
N LEU A 222 4.74 -13.36 0.48
CA LEU A 222 4.25 -13.03 -0.86
C LEU A 222 3.45 -14.19 -1.46
N ARG A 223 3.94 -15.43 -1.33
CA ARG A 223 3.25 -16.64 -1.82
C ARG A 223 1.93 -16.89 -1.10
N GLU A 224 1.93 -16.76 0.22
CA GLU A 224 0.73 -16.89 1.04
C GLU A 224 -0.29 -15.80 0.72
N THR A 225 0.14 -14.54 0.60
CA THR A 225 -0.76 -13.43 0.27
C THR A 225 -1.31 -13.54 -1.16
N SER A 226 -0.48 -13.92 -2.14
CA SER A 226 -0.93 -14.10 -3.52
C SER A 226 -2.03 -15.17 -3.60
N THR A 227 -1.82 -16.28 -2.89
CA THR A 227 -2.83 -17.33 -2.78
C THR A 227 -4.09 -16.81 -2.08
N LEU A 228 -3.97 -16.17 -0.92
CA LEU A 228 -5.10 -15.60 -0.19
C LEU A 228 -5.94 -14.66 -1.06
N VAL A 229 -5.29 -13.74 -1.77
CA VAL A 229 -5.95 -12.79 -2.68
C VAL A 229 -6.69 -13.52 -3.80
N SER A 230 -6.07 -14.54 -4.41
CA SER A 230 -6.74 -15.40 -5.40
C SER A 230 -7.97 -16.08 -4.82
N ARG A 231 -7.84 -16.72 -3.65
CA ARG A 231 -8.94 -17.42 -2.97
C ARG A 231 -10.09 -16.47 -2.66
N LEU A 232 -9.80 -15.29 -2.12
CA LEU A 232 -10.81 -14.26 -1.85
C LEU A 232 -11.50 -13.80 -3.13
N ALA A 233 -10.75 -13.52 -4.20
CA ALA A 233 -11.32 -13.15 -5.49
C ALA A 233 -12.27 -14.23 -6.06
N THR A 234 -11.93 -15.52 -5.91
CA THR A 234 -12.80 -16.61 -6.38
C THR A 234 -14.10 -16.74 -5.59
N LEU A 235 -14.12 -16.37 -4.31
CA LEU A 235 -15.31 -16.44 -3.45
C LEU A 235 -16.32 -15.34 -3.77
N THR A 236 -15.85 -14.23 -4.32
CA THR A 236 -16.62 -12.99 -4.40
C THR A 236 -17.22 -12.79 -5.79
N SER A 237 -16.54 -13.20 -6.86
CA SER A 237 -17.07 -13.17 -8.23
C SER A 237 -16.33 -14.14 -9.17
N PRO A 238 -16.88 -15.34 -9.44
CA PRO A 238 -16.30 -16.24 -10.43
C PRO A 238 -16.40 -15.62 -11.84
N GLY A 239 -15.27 -15.14 -12.39
CA GLY A 239 -15.18 -14.72 -13.80
C GLY A 239 -15.60 -13.29 -14.14
N GLN A 240 -15.56 -12.34 -13.20
CA GLN A 240 -15.78 -10.89 -13.46
C GLN A 240 -14.72 -10.02 -12.74
N SER A 241 -14.55 -8.77 -13.20
CA SER A 241 -13.69 -7.76 -12.56
C SER A 241 -14.16 -7.45 -11.14
N LEU A 242 -13.25 -7.38 -10.18
CA LEU A 242 -13.58 -7.22 -8.76
C LEU A 242 -14.02 -5.77 -8.45
N SER A 243 -15.25 -5.62 -7.95
CA SER A 243 -15.70 -4.36 -7.34
C SER A 243 -15.12 -4.22 -5.93
N HIS A 244 -14.94 -2.97 -5.47
CA HIS A 244 -14.46 -2.67 -4.11
C HIS A 244 -15.43 -3.14 -3.00
N GLU A 245 -16.67 -3.47 -3.36
CA GLU A 245 -17.72 -3.93 -2.45
C GLU A 245 -17.67 -5.45 -2.22
N ASP A 246 -17.09 -6.19 -3.17
CA ASP A 246 -17.06 -7.65 -3.14
C ASP A 246 -15.72 -8.20 -2.65
N PHE A 247 -14.61 -7.48 -2.84
CA PHE A 247 -13.26 -7.95 -2.51
C PHE A 247 -12.66 -7.23 -1.29
N ASP A 248 -12.23 -8.00 -0.28
CA ASP A 248 -11.52 -7.44 0.87
C ASP A 248 -10.08 -7.04 0.50
N TRP A 249 -9.93 -5.78 0.08
CA TRP A 249 -8.65 -5.18 -0.29
C TRP A 249 -7.60 -5.21 0.83
N THR A 250 -8.00 -5.38 2.10
CA THR A 250 -7.04 -5.44 3.21
C THR A 250 -6.16 -6.69 3.14
N SER A 251 -6.58 -7.73 2.42
CA SER A 251 -5.74 -8.89 2.10
C SER A 251 -4.47 -8.51 1.31
N ILE A 252 -4.51 -7.47 0.48
CA ILE A 252 -3.35 -6.99 -0.27
C ILE A 252 -2.39 -6.23 0.64
N VAL A 253 -2.95 -5.48 1.60
CA VAL A 253 -2.18 -4.73 2.59
C VAL A 253 -1.58 -5.64 3.66
N HIS A 254 -2.18 -6.82 3.87
CA HIS A 254 -1.68 -7.82 4.83
C HIS A 254 -0.22 -8.24 4.55
N PHE A 255 0.18 -8.38 3.29
CA PHE A 255 1.58 -8.62 2.94
C PHE A 255 2.53 -7.61 3.60
N ILE A 256 2.17 -6.33 3.55
CA ILE A 256 2.99 -5.23 4.07
C ILE A 256 3.10 -5.30 5.60
N THR A 257 2.04 -5.74 6.29
CA THR A 257 2.06 -5.91 7.74
C THR A 257 2.92 -7.10 8.19
N GLU A 258 3.01 -8.15 7.37
CA GLU A 258 3.80 -9.36 7.65
C GLU A 258 5.29 -9.22 7.26
N LEU A 259 5.65 -8.23 6.44
CA LEU A 259 7.03 -8.03 6.02
C LEU A 259 7.98 -7.82 7.20
N PRO A 260 9.16 -8.46 7.23
CA PRO A 260 10.20 -8.16 8.22
C PRO A 260 10.61 -6.68 8.22
N PHE A 261 11.04 -6.14 9.36
CA PHE A 261 11.53 -4.75 9.41
C PHE A 261 12.78 -4.57 8.54
N GLU A 262 13.65 -5.58 8.53
CA GLU A 262 14.89 -5.62 7.77
C GLU A 262 14.63 -5.61 6.26
N PHE A 263 13.46 -6.06 5.81
CA PHE A 263 13.11 -6.06 4.38
C PHE A 263 13.00 -4.64 3.82
N MET A 264 12.50 -3.68 4.61
CA MET A 264 12.45 -2.28 4.17
C MET A 264 13.85 -1.69 4.00
N THR A 265 14.81 -2.10 4.85
CA THR A 265 16.22 -1.72 4.69
C THR A 265 16.78 -2.24 3.38
N LEU A 266 16.42 -3.47 2.96
CA LEU A 266 16.85 -4.02 1.67
C LEU A 266 16.29 -3.21 0.49
N LEU A 267 15.03 -2.76 0.56
CA LEU A 267 14.45 -1.90 -0.47
C LEU A 267 15.17 -0.56 -0.59
N GLU A 268 15.49 0.07 0.55
CA GLU A 268 16.21 1.35 0.58
C GLU A 268 17.66 1.22 0.12
N GLN A 269 18.28 0.06 0.33
CA GLN A 269 19.59 -0.29 -0.21
C GLN A 269 19.54 -0.72 -1.67
N GLN A 270 18.38 -0.68 -2.33
CA GLN A 270 18.16 -1.11 -3.71
C GLN A 270 18.64 -2.55 -3.96
N CYS A 271 18.49 -3.43 -2.98
CA CYS A 271 18.77 -4.86 -3.12
C CYS A 271 17.88 -5.43 -4.23
N MET A 272 18.52 -5.95 -5.28
CA MET A 272 17.84 -6.43 -6.48
C MET A 272 16.77 -7.47 -6.14
N GLU A 273 17.11 -8.45 -5.30
CA GLU A 273 16.22 -9.55 -4.95
C GLU A 273 14.96 -9.04 -4.23
N ALA A 274 15.10 -8.02 -3.37
CA ALA A 274 13.97 -7.42 -2.68
C ALA A 274 13.04 -6.69 -3.67
N TRP A 275 13.60 -5.94 -4.63
CA TRP A 275 12.81 -5.26 -5.66
C TRP A 275 12.18 -6.21 -6.68
N VAL A 276 12.80 -7.36 -6.98
CA VAL A 276 12.12 -8.43 -7.74
C VAL A 276 10.89 -8.92 -6.98
N LEU A 277 10.97 -9.18 -5.68
CA LEU A 277 9.77 -9.57 -4.90
C LEU A 277 8.69 -8.47 -4.95
N MET A 278 9.07 -7.19 -4.95
CA MET A 278 8.12 -6.07 -5.06
C MET A 278 7.47 -5.97 -6.44
N ALA A 279 8.20 -6.26 -7.52
CA ALA A 279 7.65 -6.31 -8.86
C ALA A 279 6.57 -7.40 -8.99
N HIS A 280 6.77 -8.56 -8.35
CA HIS A 280 5.76 -9.62 -8.30
C HIS A 280 4.61 -9.28 -7.35
N TYR A 281 4.88 -8.63 -6.22
CA TYR A 281 3.83 -8.11 -5.32
C TYR A 281 2.89 -7.13 -6.03
N ALA A 282 3.38 -6.34 -6.99
CA ALA A 282 2.58 -5.36 -7.74
C ALA A 282 1.37 -5.97 -8.47
N LEU A 283 1.39 -7.28 -8.74
CA LEU A 283 0.26 -8.03 -9.32
C LEU A 283 -0.94 -8.15 -8.38
N LEU A 284 -0.74 -7.99 -7.06
CA LEU A 284 -1.82 -8.03 -6.10
C LEU A 284 -2.65 -6.75 -6.16
N PRO A 285 -2.08 -5.54 -5.88
CA PRO A 285 -2.85 -4.30 -5.94
C PRO A 285 -3.41 -3.98 -7.32
N SER A 286 -2.86 -4.54 -8.42
CA SER A 286 -3.43 -4.34 -9.76
C SER A 286 -4.82 -4.95 -9.94
N LYS A 287 -5.25 -5.84 -9.04
CA LYS A 287 -6.60 -6.42 -9.04
C LYS A 287 -7.67 -5.46 -8.52
N ILE A 288 -7.28 -4.31 -7.96
CA ILE A 288 -8.20 -3.28 -7.47
C ILE A 288 -8.32 -2.18 -8.53
N GLU A 289 -9.41 -2.19 -9.28
CA GLU A 289 -9.63 -1.22 -10.38
C GLU A 289 -10.34 0.07 -9.93
N SER A 290 -10.89 0.15 -8.71
CA SER A 290 -11.89 1.16 -8.32
C SER A 290 -11.57 1.99 -7.07
N SER A 291 -10.35 1.94 -6.56
CA SER A 291 -9.98 2.65 -5.33
C SER A 291 -9.25 3.96 -5.60
N TRP A 292 -9.87 5.10 -5.31
CA TRP A 292 -9.27 6.43 -5.57
C TRP A 292 -7.93 6.63 -4.85
N TRP A 293 -7.76 6.01 -3.68
CA TRP A 293 -6.56 6.18 -2.88
C TRP A 293 -5.46 5.18 -3.28
N LEU A 294 -5.78 3.97 -3.77
CA LEU A 294 -4.81 3.00 -4.30
C LEU A 294 -4.55 3.14 -5.81
N ASP A 295 -5.28 3.99 -6.52
CA ASP A 295 -5.17 4.16 -7.97
C ASP A 295 -3.72 4.48 -8.42
N GLY A 296 -3.23 3.72 -9.40
CA GLY A 296 -1.86 3.78 -9.94
C GLY A 296 -0.79 3.07 -9.11
N TRP A 297 -1.10 2.58 -7.90
CA TRP A 297 -0.11 2.03 -6.98
C TRP A 297 0.64 0.81 -7.54
N ALA A 298 -0.07 -0.10 -8.20
CA ALA A 298 0.53 -1.29 -8.79
C ALA A 298 1.56 -0.93 -9.88
N VAL A 299 1.19 -0.02 -10.78
CA VAL A 299 2.06 0.44 -11.87
C VAL A 299 3.26 1.20 -11.31
N ASP A 300 3.05 2.11 -10.36
CA ASP A 300 4.14 2.86 -9.71
C ASP A 300 5.14 1.93 -9.01
N MET A 301 4.63 0.92 -8.27
CA MET A 301 5.44 -0.09 -7.59
C MET A 301 6.26 -0.90 -8.61
N PHE A 302 5.62 -1.37 -9.67
CA PHE A 302 6.28 -2.16 -10.71
C PHE A 302 7.35 -1.34 -11.44
N ARG A 303 7.03 -0.12 -11.91
CA ARG A 303 7.98 0.76 -12.59
C ARG A 303 9.18 1.07 -11.70
N THR A 304 8.94 1.38 -10.42
CA THR A 304 10.05 1.62 -9.47
C THR A 304 10.91 0.37 -9.30
N SER A 305 10.29 -0.81 -9.22
CA SER A 305 11.01 -2.09 -9.12
C SER A 305 11.87 -2.35 -10.36
N ALA A 306 11.33 -2.16 -11.56
CA ALA A 306 12.04 -2.33 -12.82
C ALA A 306 13.24 -1.39 -12.95
N LEU A 307 13.09 -0.13 -12.53
CA LEU A 307 14.18 0.85 -12.49
C LEU A 307 15.23 0.48 -11.44
N ALA A 308 14.81 0.04 -10.25
CA ALA A 308 15.72 -0.30 -9.16
C ALA A 308 16.57 -1.54 -9.43
N ILE A 309 16.03 -2.56 -10.12
CA ILE A 309 16.80 -3.77 -10.46
C ILE A 309 17.70 -3.60 -11.69
N GLY A 310 17.42 -2.60 -12.53
CA GLY A 310 18.14 -2.35 -13.78
C GLY A 310 17.84 -3.35 -14.90
N GLU A 311 18.14 -2.94 -16.14
CA GLU A 311 17.83 -3.67 -17.36
C GLU A 311 18.39 -5.10 -17.40
N ASP A 312 19.62 -5.29 -16.90
CA ASP A 312 20.31 -6.59 -16.89
C ASP A 312 19.57 -7.67 -16.09
N ASN A 313 18.63 -7.29 -15.22
CA ASN A 313 17.89 -8.18 -14.33
C ASN A 313 16.40 -8.34 -14.71
N TRP A 314 15.98 -7.76 -15.84
CA TRP A 314 14.56 -7.74 -16.22
C TRP A 314 13.95 -9.11 -16.50
N ASP A 315 14.77 -10.11 -16.82
CA ASP A 315 14.33 -11.51 -16.97
C ASP A 315 13.53 -12.02 -15.76
N TRP A 316 13.82 -11.51 -14.55
CA TRP A 316 13.10 -11.87 -13.33
C TRP A 316 11.69 -11.29 -13.24
N ILE A 317 11.38 -10.25 -14.02
CA ILE A 317 10.13 -9.48 -13.95
C ILE A 317 9.35 -9.41 -15.27
N VAL A 318 9.77 -10.15 -16.31
CA VAL A 318 9.04 -10.23 -17.60
C VAL A 318 7.60 -10.67 -17.40
N TRP A 319 7.39 -11.71 -16.57
CA TRP A 319 6.04 -12.22 -16.30
C TRP A 319 5.13 -11.16 -15.66
N PRO A 320 5.49 -10.50 -14.55
CA PRO A 320 4.65 -9.44 -14.00
C PRO A 320 4.49 -8.25 -14.97
N ALA A 321 5.51 -7.90 -15.77
CA ALA A 321 5.38 -6.88 -16.81
C ALA A 321 4.26 -7.21 -17.81
N THR A 322 4.24 -8.46 -18.28
CA THR A 322 3.24 -8.97 -19.24
C THR A 322 1.84 -8.94 -18.65
N VAL A 323 1.67 -9.35 -17.39
CA VAL A 323 0.36 -9.34 -16.72
C VAL A 323 -0.15 -7.91 -16.50
N LEU A 324 0.75 -6.96 -16.22
CA LEU A 324 0.40 -5.55 -16.03
C LEU A 324 0.28 -4.76 -17.35
N GLY A 325 0.61 -5.36 -18.49
CA GLY A 325 0.63 -4.68 -19.79
C GLY A 325 1.67 -3.56 -19.87
N ILE A 326 2.82 -3.72 -19.18
CA ILE A 326 3.91 -2.74 -19.16
C ILE A 326 5.02 -3.22 -20.09
N GLU A 327 5.36 -2.40 -21.08
CA GLU A 327 6.49 -2.63 -21.97
C GLU A 327 7.78 -2.20 -21.28
N LEU A 328 8.61 -3.17 -20.86
CA LEU A 328 9.86 -2.89 -20.14
C LEU A 328 10.79 -1.99 -20.93
N ASP A 329 10.80 -2.12 -22.27
CA ASP A 329 11.60 -1.30 -23.17
C ASP A 329 11.30 0.21 -23.07
N GLU A 330 10.09 0.59 -22.64
CA GLU A 330 9.74 2.00 -22.39
C GLU A 330 10.45 2.58 -21.16
N LEU A 331 10.88 1.71 -20.23
CA LEU A 331 11.59 2.08 -19.01
C LEU A 331 13.12 2.12 -19.19
N ARG A 332 13.64 1.80 -20.38
CA ARG A 332 15.07 1.84 -20.66
C ARG A 332 15.61 3.26 -20.50
N VAL A 333 16.77 3.36 -19.85
CA VAL A 333 17.50 4.63 -19.77
C VAL A 333 17.98 5.01 -21.17
N ARG A 334 17.41 6.08 -21.72
CA ARG A 334 17.85 6.63 -23.00
C ARG A 334 19.12 7.44 -22.75
N HIS A 335 20.28 6.83 -22.93
CA HIS A 335 21.54 7.55 -22.89
C HIS A 335 21.61 8.54 -24.06
N VAL A 336 21.89 9.81 -23.76
CA VAL A 336 22.37 10.75 -24.78
C VAL A 336 23.73 10.21 -25.22
N SER A 337 23.87 9.89 -26.50
CA SER A 337 25.16 9.53 -27.08
C SER A 337 26.08 10.75 -26.96
N ASP A 338 27.20 10.61 -26.28
CA ASP A 338 28.27 11.62 -26.20
C ASP A 338 28.79 12.05 -27.58
#